data_AF-A0A075WND6-F1
#
_entry.id   AF-A0A075WND6-F1
#
_cell.length_a   1.000
_cell.length_b   1.000
_cell.length_c   1.000
_cell.angle_alpha   90.00
_cell.angle_beta   90.00
_cell.angle_gamma   90.00
#
_symmetry.space_group_name_H-M   'P 1'
#
loop_
_entity.id
_entity.type
_entity.pdbx_description
1 polymer ?
#
loop_
_entity_poly.entity_id
_entity_poly.type
_entity_poly.pdbx_seq_one_letter_code
_entity_poly.pdbx_strand_id
1 'polypeptide(L)' 'MVDAEVRINRDKLKDVSAFGYTSLMPDMLFARVRVRVGKAEVSAVLEWDEELGYPLMRLER' A
#
# COMPACT_ATOMS: atom_id res chain seq x y z
N MET A 1 -11.47 -15.46 7.35
CA MET A 1 -10.06 -15.54 6.92
C MET A 1 -9.60 -14.15 6.58
N VAL A 2 -8.36 -13.81 6.92
CA VAL A 2 -7.73 -12.54 6.54
C VAL A 2 -6.37 -12.88 5.95
N ASP A 3 -6.09 -12.33 4.77
CA ASP A 3 -4.79 -12.40 4.11
C ASP A 3 -4.34 -10.98 3.80
N ALA A 4 -3.05 -10.69 4.02
CA ALA A 4 -2.49 -9.37 3.85
C ALA A 4 -1.14 -9.46 3.14
N GLU A 5 -0.99 -8.65 2.10
CA GLU A 5 0.26 -8.46 1.37
C GLU A 5 0.70 -7.00 1.54
N VAL A 6 1.95 -6.79 1.91
CA VAL A 6 2.54 -5.46 2.08
C VAL A 6 3.85 -5.39 1.31
N ARG A 7 4.04 -4.31 0.55
CA ARG A 7 5.31 -4.02 -0.13
C ARG A 7 5.72 -2.59 0.20
N ILE A 8 7.01 -2.40 0.45
CA ILE A 8 7.60 -1.08 0.71
C ILE A 8 8.59 -0.79 -0.43
N ASN A 9 8.32 0.25 -1.20
CA ASN A 9 9.22 0.72 -2.24
C ASN A 9 10.39 1.48 -1.62
N ARG A 10 11.51 0.78 -1.44
CA ARG A 10 12.73 1.34 -0.87
C ARG A 10 13.51 2.23 -1.83
N ASP A 11 13.24 2.20 -3.13
CA ASP A 11 13.95 3.07 -4.07
C ASP A 11 13.68 4.55 -3.80
N LYS A 12 12.48 4.86 -3.31
CA LYS A 12 12.09 6.19 -2.83
C LYS A 12 12.96 6.70 -1.68
N LEU A 13 13.67 5.85 -0.92
CA LEU A 13 14.57 6.31 0.16
C LEU A 13 15.69 7.22 -0.35
N LYS A 14 16.15 6.99 -1.58
CA LYS A 14 17.25 7.74 -2.21
C LYS A 14 16.90 9.22 -2.37
N ASP A 15 15.62 9.52 -2.54
CA ASP A 15 15.12 10.87 -2.82
C ASP A 15 14.79 11.67 -1.56
N VAL A 16 14.74 11.03 -0.38
CA VAL A 16 14.27 11.66 0.87
C VAL A 16 15.31 11.75 1.98
N SER A 17 16.36 10.93 1.97
CA SER A 17 17.32 10.93 3.08
C SER A 17 18.73 10.52 2.66
N ALA A 18 19.69 11.38 2.98
CA ALA A 18 21.12 11.07 2.86
C ALA A 18 21.62 10.09 3.93
N PHE A 19 20.83 9.83 4.98
CA PHE A 19 21.22 9.03 6.15
C PHE A 19 20.81 7.56 6.04
N GLY A 20 20.19 7.15 4.94
CA GLY A 20 19.83 5.76 4.67
C GLY A 20 18.58 5.25 5.40
N TYR A 21 17.82 6.14 6.05
CA TYR A 21 16.53 5.82 6.66
C TYR A 21 15.57 7.02 6.58
N THR A 22 14.28 6.74 6.68
CA THR A 22 13.22 7.75 6.74
C THR A 22 11.99 7.20 7.48
N SER A 23 11.04 8.08 7.80
CA SER A 23 9.69 7.67 8.20
C SER A 23 8.94 7.16 6.99
N LEU A 24 8.21 6.04 7.13
CA LEU A 24 7.46 5.46 6.01
C LEU A 24 6.44 6.48 5.46
N MET A 25 6.57 6.80 4.18
CA MET A 25 5.69 7.76 3.49
C MET A 25 4.60 7.04 2.69
N PRO A 26 3.47 7.70 2.39
CA PRO A 26 2.35 7.05 1.69
C PRO A 26 2.71 6.54 0.30
N ASP A 27 3.59 7.24 -0.42
CA ASP A 27 4.06 6.88 -1.77
C ASP A 27 5.09 5.73 -1.79
N MET A 28 5.49 5.25 -0.61
CA MET A 28 6.35 4.09 -0.44
C MET A 28 5.55 2.81 -0.17
N LEU A 29 4.29 2.93 0.23
CA LEU A 29 3.52 1.82 0.79
C LEU A 29 2.51 1.30 -0.21
N PHE A 30 2.61 0.00 -0.50
CA PHE A 30 1.54 -0.78 -1.11
C PHE A 30 1.01 -1.77 -0.07
N ALA A 31 -0.31 -1.84 0.08
CA ALA A 31 -0.94 -2.88 0.88
C ALA A 31 -2.16 -3.46 0.15
N ARG A 32 -2.32 -4.77 0.21
CA ARG A 32 -3.53 -5.47 -0.24
C ARG A 32 -4.05 -6.35 0.89
N VAL A 33 -5.35 -6.25 1.16
CA VAL A 33 -6.01 -7.08 2.16
C VAL A 33 -7.15 -7.83 1.50
N ARG A 34 -7.22 -9.13 1.76
CA ARG A 34 -8.35 -9.98 1.39
C ARG A 34 -9.04 -10.48 2.64
N VAL A 35 -10.35 -10.22 2.73
CA VAL A 35 -11.17 -10.61 3.87
C VAL A 35 -12.27 -11.54 3.39
N ARG A 36 -12.43 -12.68 4.08
CA ARG A 36 -13.54 -13.61 3.87
C ARG A 36 -14.40 -13.74 5.12
N VAL A 37 -15.69 -13.44 4.98
CA VAL A 37 -16.72 -13.56 6.02
C VAL A 37 -17.84 -14.47 5.49
N GLY A 38 -17.98 -15.67 6.05
CA GLY A 38 -18.90 -16.68 5.54
C GLY A 38 -18.57 -17.06 4.09
N LYS A 39 -19.52 -16.83 3.18
CA LYS A 39 -19.36 -17.06 1.74
C LYS A 39 -18.89 -15.83 0.95
N ALA A 40 -18.83 -14.66 1.59
CA ALA A 40 -18.41 -13.43 0.94
C ALA A 40 -16.90 -13.24 1.06
N GLU A 41 -16.26 -12.84 -0.03
CA GLU A 41 -14.84 -12.49 -0.09
C GLU A 41 -14.70 -11.13 -0.78
N VAL A 42 -13.87 -10.27 -0.21
CA VAL A 42 -13.58 -8.93 -0.73
C VAL A 42 -12.07 -8.71 -0.66
N SER A 43 -11.50 -8.12 -1.71
CA SER A 43 -10.11 -7.64 -1.72
C SER A 43 -10.11 -6.11 -1.81
N ALA A 44 -9.15 -5.48 -1.13
CA ALA A 44 -8.94 -4.03 -1.20
C ALA A 44 -7.44 -3.73 -1.26
N VAL A 45 -7.10 -2.62 -1.91
CA VAL A 45 -5.72 -2.14 -2.03
C VAL A 45 -5.59 -0.70 -1.52
N LEU A 46 -4.41 -0.41 -0.99
CA LEU A 46 -3.85 0.91 -0.75
C LEU A 46 -2.63 1.06 -1.65
N GLU A 47 -2.65 2.04 -2.54
CA GLU A 47 -1.53 2.37 -3.41
C GLU A 47 -1.49 3.87 -3.69
N TRP A 48 -0.31 4.38 -4.00
CA TRP A 48 -0.16 5.78 -4.40
C TRP A 48 -0.65 5.99 -5.82
N ASP A 49 -1.57 6.93 -5.98
CA ASP A 49 -2.08 7.39 -7.26
C ASP A 49 -1.32 8.66 -7.67
N GLU A 50 -0.54 8.57 -8.75
CA GLU A 50 0.31 9.67 -9.22
C GLU A 50 -0.50 10.82 -9.85
N GLU A 51 -1.68 10.54 -10.41
CA GLU A 51 -2.54 11.58 -11.02
C GLU A 51 -3.21 12.43 -9.95
N LEU A 52 -3.64 11.79 -8.86
CA LEU A 52 -4.26 12.44 -7.71
C LEU A 52 -3.23 12.96 -6.69
N GLY A 53 -2.00 12.47 -6.76
CA GLY A 53 -0.97 12.72 -5.75
C GLY A 53 -1.41 12.25 -4.36
N TYR A 54 -2.05 11.07 -4.27
CA TYR A 54 -2.77 10.64 -3.07
C TYR A 54 -2.66 9.13 -2.83
N PRO A 55 -2.54 8.65 -1.57
CA PRO A 55 -2.59 7.23 -1.24
C PRO A 55 -4.04 6.73 -1.30
N LEU A 56 -4.43 6.22 -2.47
CA LEU A 56 -5.79 5.81 -2.76
C LEU A 56 -6.11 4.44 -2.18
N MET A 57 -7.27 4.34 -1.55
CA MET A 57 -7.85 3.06 -1.14
C MET A 57 -9.00 2.70 -2.07
N ARG A 58 -9.02 1.46 -2.58
CA ARG A 58 -10.09 0.96 -3.44
C ARG A 58 -10.36 -0.52 -3.25
N LEU A 59 -11.58 -0.93 -3.53
CA LEU A 59 -11.94 -2.35 -3.62
C LEU A 59 -11.40 -2.91 -4.95
N GLU A 60 -10.79 -4.09 -4.89
CA GLU A 60 -10.49 -4.91 -6.06
C GLU A 60 -11.64 -5.89 -6.30
N ARG A 61 -11.99 -6.10 -7.58
CA ARG A 61 -13.01 -7.07 -8.01
C ARG A 61 -12.55 -8.50 -7.80
#